data_AF-A0A6G3X6V2-F1
#
_entry.id   AF-A0A6G3X6V2-F1
#
_cell.length_a   1.000
_cell.length_b   1.000
_cell.length_c   1.000
_cell.angle_alpha   90.00
_cell.angle_beta   90.00
_cell.angle_gamma   90.00
#
_symmetry.space_group_name_H-M   'P 1'
#
loop_
_entity.id
_entity.type
_entity.pdbx_description
1 polymer ?
#
loop_
_entity_poly.entity_id
_entity_poly.type
_entity_poly.pdbx_seq_one_letter_code
_entity_poly.pdbx_strand_id
1 'polypeptide(L)'
;MYDKNESDRSAAGAGRDEHEDADTVLATGTVRLRDGHGDSAGTGFLVGDGLVLTCAHVVCDALGKPRDTEVLAGARVTLDMPILAGPGVLGHDIAAEVVHWVP
;
A
#
# COMPACT_ATOMS: atom_id res chain seq x y z
N MET A 1 -21.71 36.95 -41.09
CA MET A 1 -20.37 36.55 -40.62
C MET A 1 -20.49 36.48 -39.10
N TYR A 2 -20.52 35.26 -38.56
CA TYR A 2 -20.29 34.79 -37.17
C TYR A 2 -20.66 35.70 -35.97
N ASP A 3 -21.28 35.24 -34.88
CA ASP A 3 -21.54 33.88 -34.39
C ASP A 3 -22.73 33.91 -33.42
N LYS A 4 -23.47 32.81 -33.34
CA LYS A 4 -24.57 32.65 -32.39
C LYS A 4 -24.02 32.33 -31.01
N ASN A 5 -24.64 32.96 -30.03
CA ASN A 5 -24.61 32.58 -28.63
C ASN A 5 -24.93 31.08 -28.46
N GLU A 6 -23.91 30.27 -28.16
CA GLU A 6 -24.05 28.95 -27.57
C GLU A 6 -23.45 29.01 -26.16
N SER A 7 -24.21 29.72 -25.31
CA SER A 7 -24.32 29.34 -23.92
C SER A 7 -24.77 27.88 -23.85
N ASP A 8 -24.18 27.15 -22.90
CA ASP A 8 -24.65 25.88 -22.35
C ASP A 8 -24.04 24.58 -22.93
N ARG A 9 -22.83 24.26 -22.43
CA ARG A 9 -22.50 22.89 -22.01
C ARG A 9 -21.44 22.92 -20.90
N SER A 10 -21.87 23.46 -19.76
CA SER A 10 -21.25 23.15 -18.46
C SER A 10 -21.83 21.83 -17.96
N ALA A 11 -21.04 20.76 -18.00
CA ALA A 11 -21.15 19.57 -17.14
C ALA A 11 -20.13 18.49 -17.55
N ALA A 12 -18.87 18.60 -17.12
CA ALA A 12 -17.95 17.47 -16.96
C ALA A 12 -16.65 17.94 -16.30
N GLY A 13 -16.66 18.19 -14.99
CA GLY A 13 -15.45 18.65 -14.30
C GLY A 13 -15.43 18.49 -12.79
N ALA A 14 -16.35 17.72 -12.20
CA ALA A 14 -16.43 17.58 -10.74
C ALA A 14 -16.09 16.17 -10.22
N GLY A 15 -15.73 15.21 -11.09
CA GLY A 15 -15.53 13.81 -10.71
C GLY A 15 -14.12 13.24 -10.90
N ARG A 16 -13.15 14.02 -11.41
CA ARG A 16 -11.76 13.56 -11.58
C ARG A 16 -10.90 13.87 -10.35
N ASP A 17 -11.07 15.05 -9.76
CA ASP A 17 -10.23 15.52 -8.66
C ASP A 17 -10.49 14.77 -7.34
N GLU A 18 -11.74 14.40 -7.06
CA GLU A 18 -12.10 13.65 -5.84
C GLU A 18 -11.63 12.18 -5.89
N HIS A 19 -11.68 11.56 -7.08
CA HIS A 19 -11.22 10.19 -7.27
C HIS A 19 -9.69 10.10 -7.21
N GLU A 20 -8.99 11.10 -7.77
CA GLU A 20 -7.53 11.21 -7.71
C GLU A 20 -7.03 11.44 -6.27
N ASP A 21 -7.78 12.18 -5.45
CA ASP A 21 -7.52 12.33 -4.01
C ASP A 21 -7.75 11.01 -3.25
N ALA A 22 -8.89 10.34 -3.48
CA ALA A 22 -9.19 9.06 -2.83
C ALA A 22 -8.18 7.96 -3.18
N ASP A 23 -7.81 7.83 -4.46
CA ASP A 23 -6.81 6.86 -4.91
C ASP A 23 -5.44 7.17 -4.31
N THR A 24 -5.07 8.45 -4.18
CA THR A 24 -3.82 8.86 -3.54
C THR A 24 -3.82 8.51 -2.06
N VAL A 25 -4.92 8.80 -1.33
CA VAL A 25 -5.07 8.45 0.08
C VAL A 25 -4.94 6.94 0.28
N LEU A 26 -5.63 6.13 -0.53
CA LEU A 26 -5.51 4.68 -0.47
C LEU A 26 -4.09 4.21 -0.81
N ALA A 27 -3.49 4.76 -1.85
CA ALA A 27 -2.14 4.42 -2.27
C ALA A 27 -1.11 4.70 -1.16
N THR A 28 -1.24 5.81 -0.42
CA THR A 28 -0.33 6.14 0.70
C THR A 28 -0.43 5.17 1.87
N GLY A 29 -1.55 4.47 2.05
CA GLY A 29 -1.72 3.41 3.06
C GLY A 29 -1.09 2.06 2.66
N THR A 30 -0.60 1.93 1.42
CA THR A 30 -0.01 0.69 0.92
C THR A 30 1.42 0.52 1.43
N VAL A 31 1.71 -0.64 1.99
CA VAL A 31 3.07 -1.03 2.41
C VAL A 31 3.58 -2.17 1.53
N ARG A 32 4.90 -2.31 1.44
CA ARG A 32 5.56 -3.44 0.80
C ARG A 32 6.40 -4.19 1.82
N LEU A 33 6.19 -5.49 1.92
CA LEU A 33 7.00 -6.38 2.75
C LEU A 33 8.22 -6.82 1.93
N ARG A 34 9.38 -6.89 2.59
CA ARG A 34 10.63 -7.32 2.00
C ARG A 34 10.99 -8.74 2.42
N ASP A 35 11.58 -9.50 1.52
CA ASP A 35 12.19 -10.79 1.84
C ASP A 35 13.64 -10.63 2.33
N GLY A 36 14.29 -11.76 2.65
CA GLY A 36 15.68 -11.80 3.10
C GLY A 36 16.72 -11.35 2.06
N HIS A 37 16.32 -11.16 0.80
CA HIS A 37 17.15 -10.60 -0.28
C HIS A 37 16.93 -9.10 -0.46
N GLY A 38 15.96 -8.52 0.25
CA GLY A 38 15.54 -7.13 0.09
C GLY A 38 14.55 -6.92 -1.06
N ASP A 39 14.13 -8.00 -1.74
CA ASP A 39 13.13 -7.96 -2.79
C ASP A 39 11.71 -7.93 -2.19
N SER A 40 10.71 -7.65 -3.03
CA SER A 40 9.32 -7.58 -2.58
C SER A 40 8.77 -8.99 -2.30
N ALA A 41 8.45 -9.29 -1.03
CA ALA A 41 7.70 -10.48 -0.64
C ALA A 41 6.20 -10.34 -0.97
N GLY A 42 5.69 -9.10 -0.95
CA GLY A 42 4.29 -8.78 -1.24
C GLY A 42 3.87 -7.45 -0.64
N THR A 43 2.56 -7.25 -0.50
CA THR A 43 1.99 -5.97 -0.04
C THR A 43 1.11 -6.15 1.19
N GLY A 44 0.93 -5.07 1.93
CA GLY A 44 -0.06 -4.94 2.99
C GLY A 44 -0.66 -3.54 2.98
N PHE A 45 -1.55 -3.28 3.93
CA PHE A 45 -2.23 -2.00 4.05
C PHE A 45 -2.27 -1.55 5.52
N LEU A 46 -2.00 -0.27 5.76
CA LEU A 46 -2.12 0.35 7.08
C LEU A 46 -3.61 0.52 7.44
N VAL A 47 -4.07 -0.19 8.47
CA VAL A 47 -5.49 -0.20 8.90
C VAL A 47 -5.72 0.49 10.25
N GLY A 48 -4.65 1.00 10.84
CA GLY A 48 -4.65 1.75 12.10
C GLY A 48 -3.24 2.17 12.46
N ASP A 49 -3.09 2.82 13.61
CA ASP A 49 -1.80 3.34 14.07
C ASP A 49 -0.77 2.22 14.24
N GLY A 50 0.17 2.13 13.30
CA GLY A 50 1.21 1.11 13.28
C GLY A 50 0.73 -0.32 13.00
N LEU A 51 -0.52 -0.51 12.55
CA LEU A 51 -1.09 -1.82 12.27
C LEU A 51 -1.22 -2.06 10.77
N VAL A 52 -0.52 -3.06 10.26
CA VAL A 52 -0.59 -3.50 8.87
C VAL A 52 -1.38 -4.80 8.77
N LEU A 53 -2.35 -4.84 7.85
CA LEU A 53 -3.01 -6.07 7.40
C LEU A 53 -2.35 -6.56 6.11
N THR A 54 -2.06 -7.86 6.05
CA THR A 54 -1.54 -8.54 4.86
C THR A 54 -2.01 -9.99 4.85
N CYS A 55 -1.73 -10.71 3.78
CA CYS A 55 -2.00 -12.15 3.71
C CYS A 55 -0.93 -12.93 4.48
N ALA A 56 -1.34 -13.99 5.19
CA ALA A 56 -0.41 -14.87 5.90
C ALA A 56 0.73 -15.39 5.04
N HIS A 57 0.46 -15.76 3.78
CA HIS A 57 1.49 -16.26 2.88
C HIS A 57 2.59 -15.21 2.58
N VAL A 58 2.26 -13.91 2.59
CA VAL A 58 3.25 -12.85 2.35
C VAL A 58 4.21 -12.76 3.54
N VAL A 59 3.71 -12.96 4.76
CA VAL A 59 4.56 -13.06 5.95
C VAL A 59 5.50 -14.27 5.85
N CYS A 60 4.99 -15.41 5.37
CA CYS A 60 5.82 -16.59 5.14
C CYS A 60 6.89 -16.35 4.07
N ASP A 61 6.52 -15.75 2.93
CA ASP A 61 7.45 -15.40 1.85
C ASP A 61 8.53 -14.42 2.36
N ALA A 62 8.17 -13.42 3.16
CA ALA A 62 9.10 -12.48 3.79
C ALA A 62 10.09 -13.15 4.77
N LEU A 63 9.63 -14.20 5.46
CA LEU A 63 10.44 -14.98 6.39
C LEU A 63 11.21 -16.14 5.73
N GLY A 64 11.07 -16.34 4.41
CA GLY A 64 11.67 -17.46 3.69
C GLY A 64 11.12 -18.82 4.14
N LYS A 65 9.84 -18.89 4.50
CA LYS A 65 9.15 -20.10 4.98
C LYS A 65 8.15 -20.63 3.95
N PRO A 66 7.77 -21.92 4.00
CA PRO A 66 6.61 -22.41 3.25
C PRO A 66 5.34 -21.60 3.54
N ARG A 67 4.53 -21.35 2.52
CA ARG A 67 3.41 -20.38 2.55
C ARG A 67 2.33 -20.67 3.59
N ASP A 68 2.17 -21.93 3.97
CA ASP A 68 1.19 -22.43 4.95
C ASP A 68 1.78 -22.60 6.35
N THR A 69 3.03 -22.18 6.57
CA THR A 69 3.68 -22.27 7.88
C THR A 69 3.04 -21.28 8.85
N GLU A 70 2.53 -21.78 9.98
CA GLU A 70 2.08 -20.93 11.07
C GLU A 70 3.24 -20.04 11.58
N VAL A 71 2.97 -18.75 11.71
CA VAL A 71 3.95 -17.77 12.18
C VAL A 71 3.54 -17.28 13.57
N LEU A 72 4.43 -17.51 14.54
CA LEU A 72 4.22 -17.07 15.91
C LEU A 72 4.24 -15.54 16.02
N ALA A 73 3.45 -15.02 16.96
CA ALA A 73 3.52 -13.63 17.34
C ALA A 73 4.95 -13.25 17.80
N GLY A 74 5.37 -12.02 17.48
CA GLY A 74 6.73 -11.52 17.71
C GLY A 74 7.73 -11.86 16.60
N ALA A 75 7.36 -12.67 15.60
CA ALA A 75 8.19 -12.86 14.41
C ALA A 75 8.40 -11.52 13.70
N ARG A 76 9.64 -11.23 13.30
CA ARG A 76 10.02 -9.93 12.70
C ARG A 76 10.05 -9.98 11.19
N VAL A 77 9.45 -8.98 10.57
CA VAL A 77 9.49 -8.74 9.14
C VAL A 77 9.97 -7.32 8.86
N THR A 78 10.48 -7.10 7.66
CA THR A 78 10.89 -5.78 7.18
C THR A 78 9.86 -5.28 6.17
N LEU A 79 9.48 -4.01 6.26
CA LEU A 79 8.60 -3.36 5.30
C LEU A 79 9.05 -1.95 4.96
N ASP A 80 8.57 -1.42 3.84
CA ASP A 80 8.70 0.00 3.51
C ASP A 80 7.37 0.58 2.96
N MET A 81 7.32 1.90 2.82
CA MET A 81 6.16 2.65 2.33
C MET A 81 6.53 3.42 1.06
N PRO A 82 6.57 2.76 -0.11
CA PRO A 82 7.15 3.33 -1.33
C PRO A 82 6.40 4.57 -1.85
N ILE A 83 5.10 4.67 -1.57
CA ILE A 83 4.26 5.78 -2.05
C ILE A 83 4.36 6.99 -1.13
N LEU A 84 4.43 6.76 0.19
CA LEU A 84 4.64 7.83 1.18
C LEU A 84 6.05 8.43 1.10
N ALA A 85 7.07 7.62 0.78
CA ALA A 85 8.45 8.09 0.66
C ALA A 85 8.62 9.13 -0.48
N GLY A 86 7.75 9.10 -1.50
CA GLY A 86 7.83 9.95 -2.68
C GLY A 86 8.85 9.46 -3.72
N PRO A 87 8.79 9.97 -4.97
CA PRO A 87 9.66 9.50 -6.06
C PRO A 87 11.15 9.73 -5.76
N GLY A 88 11.97 8.68 -5.87
CA GLY A 88 13.43 8.77 -5.71
C GLY A 88 13.93 8.73 -4.26
N VAL A 89 13.04 8.63 -3.28
CA VAL A 89 13.39 8.35 -1.88
C VAL A 89 13.28 6.85 -1.68
N LEU A 90 14.39 6.20 -1.29
CA LEU A 90 14.30 4.85 -0.75
C LEU A 90 13.50 4.95 0.54
N GLY A 91 12.29 4.35 0.57
CA GLY A 91 11.56 4.16 1.82
C GLY A 91 12.51 3.51 2.81
N HIS A 92 12.67 4.09 4.00
CA HIS A 92 13.51 3.47 5.01
C HIS A 92 12.87 2.15 5.43
N ASP A 93 13.68 1.12 5.60
CA ASP A 93 13.22 -0.17 6.08
C ASP A 93 12.71 -0.01 7.52
N ILE A 94 11.47 -0.45 7.74
CA ILE A 94 10.77 -0.45 9.02
C ILE A 94 10.70 -1.89 9.49
N ALA A 95 11.19 -2.14 10.70
CA ALA A 95 10.99 -3.42 11.37
C ALA A 95 9.57 -3.47 11.96
N ALA A 96 8.84 -4.54 11.65
CA ALA A 96 7.52 -4.81 12.22
C ALA A 96 7.49 -6.21 12.83
N GLU A 97 6.57 -6.42 13.76
CA GLU A 97 6.35 -7.71 14.42
C GLU A 97 4.96 -8.25 14.05
N VAL A 98 4.89 -9.55 13.81
CA VAL A 98 3.61 -10.26 13.64
C VAL A 98 2.90 -10.22 14.98
N VAL A 99 1.73 -9.57 15.05
CA VAL A 99 0.92 -9.50 16.28
C VAL A 99 -0.19 -10.54 16.30
N HIS A 100 -0.65 -10.97 15.12
CA HIS A 100 -1.69 -11.99 14.95
C HIS A 100 -1.51 -12.68 13.59
N TRP A 101 -1.71 -13.99 13.56
CA TRP A 101 -1.60 -14.79 12.34
C TRP A 101 -2.81 -15.69 12.18
N VAL A 102 -3.36 -15.69 10.98
CA VAL A 102 -4.45 -16.58 10.54
C VAL A 102 -4.19 -16.97 9.08
N PRO A 103 -4.33 -18.25 8.71
CA PRO A 103 -4.07 -18.72 7.35
C PRO A 103 -5.09 -18.20 6.33
#